data_AF-A0A961Q3A8-F1
#
_entry.id   AF-A0A961Q3A8-F1
#
_cell.length_a   1.000
_cell.length_b   1.000
_cell.length_c   1.000
_cell.angle_alpha   90.00
_cell.angle_beta   90.00
_cell.angle_gamma   90.00
#
_symmetry.space_group_name_H-M   'P 1'
#
loop_
_entity.id
_entity.type
_entity.pdbx_description
1 polymer ?
#
loop_
_entity_poly.entity_id
_entity_poly.type
_entity_poly.pdbx_seq_one_letter_code
_entity_poly.pdbx_strand_id
1 'polypeptide(L)'
;GETPKSTDAKVAVLAHRDELTSQNRSKFGRVNPRITTSVVDAKEKSWAGQVTFAMVPTLARAGNLDQLPALDLLVIDEAHHAAADSYRRIIDTALQRNPMCRIYGVTATPNRGDKRGLRPVFSNVADQIRIGELIASGHLVPPRTFVVDVGVQDQLTKVRRTADDFDM
;
A
#
# COMPACT_ATOMS: atom_id res chain seq x y z
N GLY A 1 -0.64 -10.96 -30.97
CA GLY A 1 -0.63 -10.36 -29.62
C GLY A 1 0.64 -10.79 -28.95
N GLU A 2 1.61 -9.90 -28.85
CA GLU A 2 2.90 -10.22 -28.25
C GLU A 2 2.70 -10.54 -26.77
N THR A 3 3.00 -11.79 -26.41
CA THR A 3 3.14 -12.19 -25.01
C THR A 3 4.35 -11.43 -24.46
N PRO A 4 4.27 -10.77 -23.29
CA PRO A 4 5.42 -10.04 -22.77
C PRO A 4 6.59 -11.01 -22.63
N LYS A 5 7.75 -10.64 -23.21
CA LYS A 5 9.03 -11.26 -22.88
C LYS A 5 9.13 -11.27 -21.35
N SER A 6 9.44 -12.43 -20.78
CA SER A 6 9.88 -12.58 -19.40
C SER A 6 10.90 -11.50 -19.11
N THR A 7 10.50 -10.44 -18.41
CA THR A 7 11.44 -9.50 -17.85
C THR A 7 11.89 -10.09 -16.52
N ASP A 8 13.19 -10.25 -16.33
CA ASP A 8 13.83 -10.63 -15.06
C ASP A 8 13.67 -9.53 -13.98
N ALA A 9 12.59 -8.73 -14.08
CA ALA A 9 12.34 -7.58 -13.26
C ALA A 9 12.13 -8.01 -11.80
N LYS A 10 12.84 -7.34 -10.90
CA LYS A 10 12.74 -7.56 -9.46
C LYS A 10 11.73 -6.60 -8.87
N VAL A 11 10.66 -7.15 -8.30
CA VAL A 11 9.54 -6.37 -7.77
C VAL A 11 9.39 -6.63 -6.29
N ALA A 12 9.13 -5.58 -5.51
CA ALA A 12 8.67 -5.70 -4.14
C ALA A 12 7.28 -5.10 -3.99
N VAL A 13 6.39 -5.81 -3.30
CA VAL A 13 5.05 -5.34 -2.94
C VAL A 13 5.02 -5.14 -1.43
N LEU A 14 4.94 -3.89 -1.00
CA LEU A 14 4.82 -3.54 0.41
C LEU A 14 3.38 -3.74 0.85
N ALA A 15 3.22 -4.44 1.95
CA ALA A 15 1.95 -4.61 2.65
C ALA A 15 2.11 -4.19 4.11
N HIS A 16 1.03 -3.71 4.71
CA HIS A 16 0.99 -3.55 6.15
C HIS A 16 0.85 -4.90 6.86
N ARG A 17 0.86 -4.89 8.20
CA ARG A 17 0.91 -6.10 9.02
C ARG A 17 -0.36 -6.94 8.87
N ASP A 18 -1.47 -6.27 8.62
CA ASP A 18 -2.80 -6.90 8.59
C ASP A 18 -3.18 -7.36 7.17
N GLU A 19 -2.44 -6.91 6.16
CA GLU A 19 -2.74 -7.14 4.74
C GLU A 19 -1.97 -8.32 4.16
N LEU A 20 -0.77 -8.64 4.68
CA LEU A 20 0.03 -9.73 4.13
C LEU A 20 -0.55 -11.08 4.53
N THR A 21 -1.45 -11.59 3.69
CA THR A 21 -2.07 -12.90 3.87
C THR A 21 -1.49 -13.92 2.90
N SER A 22 -1.45 -15.19 3.31
CA SER A 22 -1.20 -16.31 2.39
C SER A 22 -2.20 -16.32 1.23
N GLN A 23 -3.39 -15.75 1.44
CA GLN A 23 -4.42 -15.57 0.43
C GLN A 23 -4.00 -14.62 -0.69
N ASN A 24 -3.35 -13.49 -0.39
CA ASN A 24 -2.87 -12.55 -1.41
C ASN A 24 -1.83 -13.20 -2.33
N ARG A 25 -0.89 -13.97 -1.76
CA ARG A 25 0.08 -14.74 -2.55
C ARG A 25 -0.60 -15.80 -3.41
N SER A 26 -1.59 -16.51 -2.85
CA SER A 26 -2.37 -17.51 -3.59
C SER A 26 -3.15 -16.90 -4.76
N LYS A 27 -3.83 -15.77 -4.54
CA LYS A 27 -4.52 -15.00 -5.58
C LYS A 27 -3.54 -14.55 -6.68
N PHE A 28 -2.39 -14.00 -6.28
CA PHE A 28 -1.37 -13.59 -7.23
C PHE A 28 -0.89 -14.77 -8.09
N GLY A 29 -0.59 -15.92 -7.48
CA GLY A 29 -0.17 -17.12 -8.22
C GLY A 29 -1.25 -17.70 -9.15
N ARG A 30 -2.54 -17.51 -8.83
CA ARG A 30 -3.64 -17.91 -9.73
C ARG A 30 -3.70 -17.05 -10.99
N VAL A 31 -3.42 -15.75 -10.86
CA VAL A 31 -3.44 -14.81 -11.99
C VAL A 31 -2.11 -14.86 -12.77
N ASN A 32 -0.99 -15.02 -12.07
CA ASN A 32 0.36 -14.99 -12.62
C ASN A 32 1.15 -16.27 -12.29
N PRO A 33 0.75 -17.45 -12.81
CA PRO A 33 1.33 -18.74 -12.41
C PRO A 33 2.79 -18.93 -12.79
N ARG A 34 3.33 -18.12 -13.71
CA ARG A 34 4.73 -18.19 -14.16
C ARG A 34 5.67 -17.30 -13.37
N ILE A 35 5.15 -16.40 -12.54
CA ILE A 35 5.95 -15.46 -11.76
C ILE A 35 6.23 -16.08 -10.39
N THR A 36 7.51 -16.23 -10.07
CA THR A 36 7.92 -16.73 -8.77
C THR A 36 7.73 -15.68 -7.69
N THR A 37 7.25 -16.11 -6.51
CA THR A 37 6.99 -15.20 -5.38
C THR A 37 7.77 -15.61 -4.14
N SER A 38 8.26 -14.64 -3.37
CA SER A 38 8.85 -14.86 -2.04
C SER A 38 8.29 -13.89 -1.00
N VAL A 39 8.62 -14.10 0.27
CA VAL A 39 8.08 -13.31 1.38
C VAL A 39 9.18 -12.77 2.29
N VAL A 40 8.99 -11.52 2.71
CA VAL A 40 9.76 -10.87 3.78
C VAL A 40 8.79 -10.44 4.87
N ASP A 41 8.64 -11.27 5.90
CA ASP A 41 7.75 -11.04 7.03
C ASP A 41 8.48 -11.37 8.34
N ALA A 42 7.81 -11.47 9.49
CA ALA A 42 8.50 -11.78 10.74
C ALA A 42 9.24 -13.15 10.73
N LYS A 43 8.77 -14.12 9.95
CA LYS A 43 9.21 -15.52 9.91
C LYS A 43 10.17 -15.82 8.75
N GLU A 44 9.92 -15.25 7.57
CA GLU A 44 10.67 -15.48 6.34
C GLU A 44 11.36 -14.17 5.89
N LYS A 45 12.56 -14.28 5.30
CA LYS A 45 13.35 -13.15 4.76
C LYS A 45 13.86 -13.48 3.35
N SER A 46 12.97 -13.99 2.50
CA SER A 46 13.36 -14.50 1.19
C SER A 46 13.16 -13.46 0.09
N TRP A 47 14.21 -13.25 -0.69
CA TRP A 47 14.21 -12.46 -1.92
C TRP A 47 14.42 -13.34 -3.16
N ALA A 48 14.16 -14.65 -3.09
CA ALA A 48 14.44 -15.55 -4.20
C ALA A 48 13.47 -15.37 -5.38
N GLY A 49 12.21 -14.97 -5.12
CA GLY A 49 11.20 -14.79 -6.14
C GLY A 49 11.39 -13.52 -6.98
N GLN A 50 10.81 -13.49 -8.17
CA GLN A 50 10.73 -12.27 -8.99
C GLN A 50 9.90 -11.18 -8.29
N VAL A 51 8.82 -11.58 -7.62
CA VAL A 51 7.97 -10.70 -6.81
C VAL A 51 8.09 -11.06 -5.33
N THR A 52 8.58 -10.14 -4.52
CA THR A 52 8.63 -10.31 -3.07
C THR A 52 7.51 -9.53 -2.40
N PHE A 53 6.68 -10.20 -1.62
CA PHE A 53 5.74 -9.51 -0.73
C PHE A 53 6.42 -9.22 0.61
N ALA A 54 6.47 -7.96 1.02
CA ALA A 54 7.23 -7.53 2.18
C ALA A 54 6.38 -6.74 3.18
N MET A 55 6.40 -7.15 4.46
CA MET A 55 5.75 -6.39 5.52
C MET A 55 6.61 -5.19 5.91
N VAL A 56 6.04 -3.99 5.83
CA VAL A 56 6.75 -2.73 6.14
C VAL A 56 7.42 -2.73 7.52
N PRO A 57 6.75 -3.14 8.63
CA PRO A 57 7.37 -3.14 9.95
C PRO A 57 8.58 -4.08 10.08
N THR A 58 8.62 -5.13 9.26
CA THR A 58 9.73 -6.07 9.20
C THR A 58 10.85 -5.51 8.35
N LEU A 59 10.53 -5.12 7.12
CA LEU A 59 11.52 -4.68 6.14
C LEU A 59 12.21 -3.39 6.59
N ALA A 60 11.50 -2.46 7.22
CA ALA A 60 12.07 -1.19 7.67
C ALA A 60 13.12 -1.32 8.79
N ARG A 61 13.43 -2.51 9.31
CA ARG A 61 14.52 -2.69 10.29
C ARG A 61 15.87 -2.64 9.57
N ALA A 62 16.86 -1.94 10.14
CA ALA A 62 18.15 -1.69 9.50
C ALA A 62 18.78 -2.96 8.87
N GLY A 63 18.94 -4.04 9.63
CA GLY A 63 19.53 -5.28 9.11
C GLY A 63 18.73 -5.99 8.01
N ASN A 64 17.43 -5.72 7.88
CA ASN A 64 16.62 -6.23 6.76
C ASN A 64 16.69 -5.30 5.54
N LEU A 65 16.80 -3.98 5.74
CA LEU A 65 17.02 -3.01 4.66
C LEU A 65 18.36 -3.26 3.95
N ASP A 66 19.39 -3.67 4.70
CA ASP A 66 20.69 -4.02 4.12
C ASP A 66 20.62 -5.17 3.12
N GLN A 67 19.60 -6.04 3.26
CA GLN A 67 19.35 -7.17 2.37
C GLN A 67 18.38 -6.84 1.23
N LEU A 68 17.88 -5.60 1.14
CA LEU A 68 17.01 -5.17 0.05
C LEU A 68 17.79 -5.20 -1.27
N PRO A 69 17.41 -6.05 -2.24
CA PRO A 69 18.07 -6.08 -3.55
C PRO A 69 17.75 -4.80 -4.35
N ALA A 70 18.48 -4.58 -5.44
CA ALA A 70 18.08 -3.61 -6.44
C ALA A 70 16.72 -4.02 -7.02
N LEU A 71 15.74 -3.13 -6.92
CA LEU A 71 14.38 -3.33 -7.42
C LEU A 71 14.17 -2.53 -8.70
N ASP A 72 13.39 -3.08 -9.63
CA ASP A 72 12.90 -2.36 -10.81
C ASP A 72 11.57 -1.66 -10.53
N LEU A 73 10.78 -2.23 -9.62
CA LEU A 73 9.47 -1.71 -9.21
C LEU A 73 9.22 -1.95 -7.72
N LEU A 74 8.85 -0.89 -7.01
CA LEU A 74 8.33 -0.93 -5.65
C LEU A 74 6.85 -0.59 -5.67
N VAL A 75 6.00 -1.56 -5.38
CA VAL A 75 4.56 -1.39 -5.22
C VAL A 75 4.26 -1.13 -3.76
N ILE A 76 3.47 -0.09 -3.47
CA ILE A 76 3.07 0.31 -2.14
C ILE A 76 1.55 0.19 -2.05
N ASP A 77 1.08 -0.83 -1.33
CA ASP A 77 -0.32 -0.88 -0.91
C ASP A 77 -0.57 0.13 0.21
N GLU A 78 -1.79 0.65 0.30
CA GLU A 78 -2.15 1.76 1.19
C GLU A 78 -1.15 2.92 1.11
N ALA A 79 -0.87 3.37 -0.12
CA ALA A 79 0.11 4.40 -0.44
C ALA A 79 -0.08 5.73 0.31
N HIS A 80 -1.24 5.94 0.93
CA HIS A 80 -1.46 7.03 1.87
C HIS A 80 -0.51 6.99 3.08
N HIS A 81 0.13 5.86 3.38
CA HIS A 81 1.17 5.73 4.42
C HIS A 81 2.60 6.07 3.95
N ALA A 82 2.83 6.33 2.66
CA ALA A 82 4.17 6.49 2.10
C ALA A 82 5.01 7.63 2.73
N ALA A 83 4.35 8.59 3.38
CA ALA A 83 5.03 9.69 4.09
C ALA A 83 5.58 9.29 5.48
N ALA A 84 5.21 8.13 6.02
CA ALA A 84 5.71 7.67 7.31
C ALA A 84 7.18 7.23 7.23
N ASP A 85 7.93 7.40 8.33
CA ASP A 85 9.37 7.15 8.38
C ASP A 85 9.77 5.72 8.02
N SER A 86 8.92 4.74 8.28
CA SER A 86 9.14 3.34 7.88
C SER A 86 9.10 3.16 6.36
N TYR A 87 8.10 3.75 5.70
CA TYR A 87 7.96 3.70 4.24
C TYR A 87 9.06 4.51 3.57
N ARG A 88 9.35 5.72 4.08
CA ARG A 88 10.43 6.57 3.56
C ARG A 88 11.76 5.84 3.53
N ARG A 89 12.16 5.22 4.64
CA ARG A 89 13.43 4.46 4.70
C ARG A 89 13.49 3.34 3.66
N ILE A 90 12.39 2.64 3.41
CA ILE A 90 12.34 1.59 2.37
C ILE A 90 12.47 2.21 0.98
N ILE A 91 11.69 3.26 0.68
CA ILE A 91 11.68 3.94 -0.62
C ILE A 91 13.07 4.52 -0.93
N ASP A 92 13.65 5.24 0.02
CA ASP A 92 14.96 5.89 -0.15
C ASP A 92 16.05 4.83 -0.35
N THR A 93 16.01 3.72 0.40
CA THR A 93 16.94 2.59 0.20
C THR A 93 16.74 1.96 -1.19
N ALA A 94 15.51 1.75 -1.63
CA ALA A 94 15.23 1.17 -2.95
C ALA A 94 15.78 2.05 -4.08
N LEU A 95 15.56 3.38 -4.00
CA LEU A 95 16.08 4.35 -4.96
C LEU A 95 17.59 4.48 -4.90
N GLN A 96 18.20 4.35 -3.71
CA GLN A 96 19.66 4.31 -3.57
C GLN A 96 20.26 3.06 -4.23
N ARG A 97 19.61 1.90 -4.08
CA ARG A 97 20.06 0.63 -4.70
C ARG A 97 19.87 0.63 -6.22
N ASN A 98 18.79 1.24 -6.71
CA ASN A 98 18.51 1.42 -8.12
C ASN A 98 17.80 2.77 -8.37
N PRO A 99 18.50 3.80 -8.86
CA PRO A 99 17.90 5.09 -9.18
C PRO A 99 16.80 5.03 -10.26
N MET A 100 16.77 3.94 -11.06
CA MET A 100 15.74 3.71 -12.07
C MET A 100 14.52 2.94 -11.53
N CYS A 101 14.52 2.57 -10.24
CA CYS A 101 13.40 1.90 -9.59
C CYS A 101 12.14 2.77 -9.70
N ARG A 102 11.06 2.19 -10.23
CA ARG A 102 9.76 2.85 -10.32
C ARG A 102 8.99 2.64 -9.03
N ILE A 103 8.31 3.69 -8.56
CA ILE A 103 7.44 3.62 -7.38
C ILE A 103 5.99 3.66 -7.85
N TYR A 104 5.20 2.66 -7.47
CA TYR A 104 3.78 2.59 -7.81
C TYR A 104 2.95 2.43 -6.53
N GLY A 105 2.04 3.38 -6.29
CA GLY A 105 1.20 3.40 -5.10
C GLY A 105 -0.26 3.17 -5.45
N VAL A 106 -0.92 2.31 -4.69
CA VAL A 106 -2.38 2.15 -4.71
C VAL A 106 -2.94 2.53 -3.35
N THR A 107 -4.08 3.23 -3.33
CA THR A 107 -4.75 3.59 -2.07
C THR A 107 -6.23 3.84 -2.34
N ALA A 108 -7.09 3.40 -1.43
CA ALA A 108 -8.52 3.76 -1.45
C ALA A 108 -8.77 5.16 -0.85
N THR A 109 -7.83 5.67 -0.04
CA THR A 109 -7.98 6.89 0.76
C THR A 109 -6.83 7.88 0.47
N PRO A 110 -6.83 8.55 -0.70
CA PRO A 110 -5.75 9.48 -1.05
C PRO A 110 -5.73 10.75 -0.18
N ASN A 111 -6.88 11.13 0.40
CA ASN A 111 -7.00 12.31 1.26
C ASN A 111 -6.61 11.96 2.69
N ARG A 112 -5.53 12.58 3.19
CA ARG A 112 -5.08 12.48 4.58
C ARG A 112 -5.49 13.74 5.35
N GLY A 113 -5.95 13.58 6.60
CA GLY A 113 -6.23 14.71 7.51
C GLY A 113 -4.96 15.45 8.00
N ASP A 114 -3.80 14.79 7.99
CA ASP A 114 -2.56 15.29 8.61
C ASP A 114 -1.71 16.23 7.72
N LYS A 115 -2.26 16.75 6.62
CA LYS A 115 -1.67 17.77 5.72
C LYS A 115 -0.30 17.44 5.09
N ARG A 116 0.28 16.26 5.33
CA ARG A 116 1.51 15.82 4.65
C ARG A 116 1.14 15.17 3.32
N GLY A 117 1.38 15.91 2.24
CA GLY A 117 1.09 15.46 0.88
C GLY A 117 1.99 14.30 0.42
N LEU A 118 1.44 13.45 -0.44
CA LEU A 118 2.12 12.31 -1.07
C LEU A 118 3.07 12.71 -2.22
N ARG A 119 3.02 13.99 -2.63
CA ARG A 119 3.84 14.58 -3.70
C ARG A 119 5.36 14.33 -3.62
N PRO A 120 6.01 14.29 -2.44
CA PRO A 120 7.44 14.03 -2.40
C PRO A 120 7.79 12.54 -2.50
N VAL A 121 6.81 11.64 -2.72
CA VAL A 121 7.03 10.24 -3.12
C VAL A 121 6.52 10.01 -4.54
N PHE A 122 5.34 10.54 -4.86
CA PHE A 122 4.66 10.31 -6.14
C PHE A 122 4.59 11.59 -6.96
N SER A 123 5.04 11.51 -8.22
CA SER A 123 5.07 12.64 -9.14
C SER A 123 3.72 12.93 -9.80
N ASN A 124 2.85 11.92 -9.92
CA ASN A 124 1.54 12.04 -10.54
C ASN A 124 0.52 11.07 -9.92
N VAL A 125 -0.75 11.29 -10.26
CA VAL A 125 -1.82 10.32 -10.11
C VAL A 125 -2.09 9.75 -11.49
N ALA A 126 -1.88 8.45 -11.67
CA ALA A 126 -2.03 7.80 -12.98
C ALA A 126 -3.51 7.59 -13.34
N ASP A 127 -4.33 7.25 -12.34
CA ASP A 127 -5.77 7.02 -12.50
C ASP A 127 -6.49 7.20 -11.15
N GLN A 128 -7.79 7.48 -11.21
CA GLN A 128 -8.66 7.57 -10.03
C GLN A 128 -10.06 7.07 -10.40
N ILE A 129 -10.48 5.96 -9.79
CA ILE A 129 -11.83 5.42 -9.91
C ILE A 129 -12.63 5.79 -8.65
N ARG A 130 -13.86 6.28 -8.83
CA ARG A 130 -14.71 6.71 -7.69
C ARG A 130 -15.57 5.56 -7.19
N ILE A 131 -15.87 5.56 -5.87
CA ILE A 131 -16.79 4.59 -5.26
C ILE A 131 -18.15 4.57 -5.99
N GLY A 132 -18.68 5.75 -6.34
CA GLY A 132 -19.94 5.86 -7.09
C GLY A 132 -19.91 5.17 -8.46
N GLU A 133 -18.78 5.21 -9.15
CA GLU A 133 -18.59 4.53 -10.45
C GLU A 133 -18.56 3.01 -10.28
N LEU A 134 -17.88 2.52 -9.24
CA LEU A 134 -17.84 1.10 -8.91
C LEU A 134 -19.20 0.55 -8.45
N ILE A 135 -20.01 1.37 -7.78
CA ILE A 135 -21.40 1.02 -7.45
C ILE A 135 -22.26 0.98 -8.72
N ALA A 136 -22.18 2.02 -9.56
CA ALA A 136 -22.98 2.12 -10.78
C ALA A 136 -22.68 0.99 -11.79
N SER A 137 -21.44 0.53 -11.84
CA SER A 137 -21.00 -0.60 -12.68
C SER A 137 -21.25 -1.99 -12.07
N GLY A 138 -21.81 -2.07 -10.86
CA GLY A 138 -22.13 -3.34 -10.20
C GLY A 138 -20.93 -4.08 -9.61
N HIS A 139 -19.76 -3.43 -9.50
CA HIS A 139 -18.59 -3.99 -8.83
C HIS A 139 -18.69 -3.89 -7.30
N LEU A 140 -19.42 -2.91 -6.78
CA LEU A 140 -19.68 -2.73 -5.35
C LEU A 140 -21.19 -2.66 -5.06
N VAL A 141 -21.56 -3.07 -3.85
CA VAL A 141 -22.92 -2.89 -3.34
C VAL A 141 -23.13 -1.47 -2.84
N PRO A 142 -24.31 -0.86 -3.04
CA PRO A 142 -24.63 0.45 -2.46
C PRO A 142 -24.58 0.39 -0.92
N PRO A 143 -23.76 1.21 -0.25
CA PRO A 143 -23.71 1.23 1.21
C PRO A 143 -25.00 1.81 1.79
N ARG A 144 -25.45 1.28 2.94
CA ARG A 144 -26.53 1.85 3.74
C ARG A 144 -25.97 2.26 5.10
N THR A 145 -25.98 3.56 5.38
CA THR A 145 -25.49 4.11 6.65
C THR A 145 -26.67 4.47 7.55
N PHE A 146 -26.52 4.23 8.85
CA PHE A 146 -27.47 4.63 9.88
C PHE A 146 -26.74 5.50 10.88
N VAL A 147 -27.26 6.70 11.14
CA VAL A 147 -26.77 7.57 12.20
C VAL A 147 -27.72 7.41 13.38
N VAL A 148 -27.21 6.94 14.51
CA VAL A 148 -27.99 6.75 15.73
C VAL A 148 -27.63 7.88 16.69
N ASP A 149 -28.61 8.72 17.01
CA ASP A 149 -28.47 9.70 18.07
C ASP A 149 -28.68 9.03 19.43
N VAL A 150 -27.66 9.08 20.28
CA VAL A 150 -27.71 8.53 21.65
C VAL A 150 -28.03 9.58 22.71
N GLY A 151 -28.46 10.79 22.31
CA GLY A 151 -28.95 11.84 23.21
C GLY A 151 -27.87 12.58 23.98
N VAL A 152 -26.62 12.53 23.52
CA VAL A 152 -25.45 13.16 24.18
C VAL A 152 -24.86 14.32 23.37
N GLN A 153 -25.54 14.80 22.33
CA GLN A 153 -25.02 15.87 21.46
C GLN A 153 -24.65 17.14 22.24
N ASP A 154 -25.47 17.53 23.23
CA ASP A 154 -25.23 18.69 24.11
C ASP A 154 -24.02 18.51 25.05
N GLN A 155 -23.63 17.26 25.31
CA GLN A 155 -22.43 16.94 26.09
C GLN A 155 -21.20 16.92 25.18
N LEU A 156 -21.33 16.41 23.95
CA LEU A 156 -20.27 16.36 22.95
C LEU A 156 -19.83 17.75 22.45
N THR A 157 -20.72 18.75 22.44
CA THR A 157 -20.36 20.14 22.15
C THR A 157 -19.45 20.77 23.21
N LYS A 158 -19.43 20.23 24.43
CA LYS A 158 -18.55 20.68 25.53
C LYS A 158 -17.22 19.94 25.58
N VAL A 159 -17.07 18.85 24.82
CA VAL A 159 -15.81 18.11 24.72
C VAL A 159 -14.88 18.86 23.76
N ARG A 160 -13.63 19.03 24.19
CA ARG A 160 -12.59 19.71 23.40
C ARG A 160 -12.35 18.90 22.13
N ARG A 161 -12.74 19.45 20.98
CA ARG A 161 -12.55 18.80 19.68
C ARG A 161 -11.09 18.93 19.24
N THR A 162 -10.39 17.82 19.12
CA THR A 162 -9.22 17.70 18.23
C THR A 162 -9.77 17.56 16.81
N ALA A 163 -9.32 18.42 15.91
CA ALA A 163 -9.97 18.70 14.62
C ALA A 163 -10.11 17.52 13.64
N ASP A 164 -9.63 16.33 13.98
CA ASP A 164 -9.53 15.18 13.07
C ASP A 164 -10.38 13.96 13.50
N ASP A 165 -11.10 14.00 14.63
CA ASP A 165 -11.64 12.77 15.22
C ASP A 165 -13.00 12.30 14.66
N PHE A 166 -13.85 13.15 14.06
CA PHE A 166 -15.23 12.76 13.69
C PHE A 166 -15.89 13.52 12.53
N ASP A 167 -15.18 13.79 11.43
CA ASP A 167 -15.85 14.17 10.17
C ASP A 167 -16.14 12.91 9.34
N MET A 168 -17.41 12.54 9.23
CA MET A 168 -17.92 11.49 8.34
C MET A 168 -18.72 12.14 7.20
#